data_AF-A0A7H2UXQ7-F1
#
_entry.id   AF-A0A7H2UXQ7-F1
#
_cell.length_a   1.000
_cell.length_b   1.000
_cell.length_c   1.000
_cell.angle_alpha   90.00
_cell.angle_beta   90.00
_cell.angle_gamma   90.00
#
_symmetry.space_group_name_H-M   'P 1'
#
loop_
_entity.id
_entity.type
_entity.pdbx_description
1 polymer ?
#
loop_
_entity_poly.entity_id
_entity_poly.type
_entity_poly.pdbx_seq_one_letter_code
_entity_poly.pdbx_strand_id
1 'polypeptide(L)'
;MNRHINRFLQGGTLIIGLLGVTLSHADVGSMSKIYTNPQSAPQVKRCKGNTQCNAFYALAKDWQSIPNNFKMDGINVKAYAKDGDGYGLWKGFTLNSNRAIALANAGDAVFFKGGDSSKADERIYAQGMAVLLYLENKSAR
;
A
#
# COMPACT_ATOMS: atom_id res chain seq x y z
N MET A 1 62.81 -3.83 33.81
CA MET A 1 62.97 -4.72 32.63
C MET A 1 61.62 -5.39 32.37
N ASN A 2 61.06 -5.18 31.16
CA ASN A 2 59.94 -5.85 30.47
C ASN A 2 58.56 -5.97 31.16
N ARG A 3 57.51 -5.21 30.77
CA ARG A 3 56.54 -5.36 29.64
C ARG A 3 55.78 -6.69 29.59
N HIS A 4 54.44 -6.57 29.49
CA HIS A 4 53.45 -7.27 28.62
C HIS A 4 52.08 -7.24 29.33
N ILE A 5 51.25 -6.19 29.14
CA ILE A 5 50.11 -6.12 28.20
C ILE A 5 49.41 -7.47 28.01
N ASN A 6 48.17 -7.57 28.48
CA ASN A 6 47.13 -8.33 27.80
C ASN A 6 45.81 -7.54 27.83
N ARG A 7 45.43 -7.04 26.66
CA ARG A 7 44.14 -6.40 26.37
C ARG A 7 43.09 -7.50 26.25
N PHE A 8 42.05 -7.44 27.08
CA PHE A 8 40.84 -8.24 26.89
C PHE A 8 39.79 -7.35 26.20
N LEU A 9 39.83 -7.31 24.87
CA LEU A 9 38.76 -6.75 24.05
C LEU A 9 38.02 -7.94 23.43
N GLN A 10 37.00 -8.42 24.15
CA GLN A 10 36.03 -9.37 23.65
C GLN A 10 34.75 -8.64 23.26
N GLY A 11 34.23 -8.99 22.09
CA GLY A 11 32.80 -9.06 21.84
C GLY A 11 32.16 -7.80 21.27
N GLY A 12 31.94 -7.80 19.95
CA GLY A 12 31.13 -6.79 19.28
C GLY A 12 30.87 -7.13 17.82
N THR A 13 30.40 -8.35 17.52
CA THR A 13 29.95 -8.69 16.18
C THR A 13 28.61 -7.99 15.93
N LEU A 14 28.64 -6.87 15.21
CA LEU A 14 27.45 -6.19 14.69
C LEU A 14 26.78 -7.10 13.65
N ILE A 15 25.78 -7.87 14.08
CA ILE A 15 24.87 -8.54 13.16
C ILE A 15 24.00 -7.44 12.53
N ILE A 16 24.38 -7.00 11.34
CA ILE A 16 23.51 -6.19 10.47
C ILE A 16 22.44 -7.15 9.96
N GLY A 17 21.36 -7.28 10.73
CA GLY A 17 20.15 -7.96 10.29
C GLY A 17 19.55 -7.18 9.13
N LEU A 18 19.79 -7.64 7.91
CA LEU A 18 19.00 -7.27 6.74
C LEU A 18 17.54 -7.67 7.04
N LEU A 19 16.75 -6.72 7.53
CA LEU A 19 15.31 -6.82 7.60
C LEU A 19 14.78 -6.81 6.16
N GLY A 20 14.90 -7.96 5.49
CA GLY A 20 14.12 -8.24 4.31
C GLY A 20 12.65 -8.18 4.72
N VAL A 21 11.93 -7.20 4.18
CA VAL A 21 10.48 -7.09 4.36
C VAL A 21 9.87 -8.31 3.66
N THR A 22 9.75 -9.42 4.38
CA THR A 22 9.01 -10.57 3.89
C THR A 22 7.56 -10.14 3.86
N LEU A 23 6.99 -10.02 2.67
CA LEU A 23 5.55 -9.88 2.49
C LEU A 23 4.90 -11.06 3.21
N SER A 24 4.28 -10.81 4.36
CA SER A 24 3.58 -11.86 5.05
C SER A 24 2.31 -12.18 4.26
N HIS A 25 2.01 -13.47 4.08
CA HIS A 25 0.71 -13.89 3.55
C HIS A 25 -0.46 -13.27 4.34
N ALA A 26 -0.23 -12.93 5.61
CA ALA A 26 -1.20 -12.26 6.47
C ALA A 26 -1.60 -10.88 5.94
N ASP A 27 -0.67 -10.09 5.37
CA ASP A 27 -0.95 -8.73 4.91
C ASP A 27 -1.86 -8.74 3.68
N VAL A 28 -1.60 -9.68 2.76
CA VAL A 28 -2.47 -9.90 1.60
C VAL A 28 -3.84 -10.46 2.00
N GLY A 29 -3.88 -11.33 3.02
CA GLY A 29 -5.12 -11.82 3.61
C GLY A 29 -5.96 -10.68 4.22
N SER A 30 -5.32 -9.78 4.96
CA SER A 30 -5.96 -8.60 5.56
C SER A 30 -6.55 -7.68 4.50
N MET A 31 -5.76 -7.33 3.47
CA MET A 31 -6.24 -6.54 2.33
C MET A 31 -7.44 -7.19 1.64
N SER A 32 -7.38 -8.50 1.39
CA SER A 32 -8.47 -9.26 0.75
C SER A 32 -9.74 -9.25 1.59
N LYS A 33 -9.62 -9.32 2.93
CA LYS A 33 -10.75 -9.25 3.86
C LYS A 33 -11.43 -7.88 3.83
N ILE A 34 -10.66 -6.79 3.86
CA ILE A 34 -11.22 -5.43 3.77
C ILE A 34 -11.85 -5.21 2.39
N TYR A 35 -11.18 -5.66 1.33
CA TYR A 35 -11.68 -5.55 -0.03
C TYR A 35 -13.01 -6.29 -0.20
N THR A 36 -13.15 -7.53 0.29
CA THR A 36 -14.39 -8.30 0.18
C THR A 36 -15.49 -7.86 1.17
N ASN A 37 -15.09 -7.34 2.35
CA ASN A 37 -16.00 -6.83 3.37
C ASN A 37 -15.55 -5.43 3.86
N PRO A 38 -15.96 -4.36 3.16
CA PRO A 38 -15.63 -2.98 3.52
C PRO A 38 -16.06 -2.57 4.94
N GLN A 39 -17.06 -3.22 5.54
CA GLN A 39 -17.51 -2.93 6.90
C GLN A 39 -16.49 -3.31 7.97
N SER A 40 -15.52 -4.16 7.65
CA SER A 40 -14.42 -4.52 8.55
C SER A 40 -13.35 -3.43 8.67
N ALA A 41 -13.41 -2.40 7.83
CA ALA A 41 -12.44 -1.31 7.85
C ALA A 41 -12.62 -0.41 9.09
N PRO A 42 -11.52 0.05 9.70
CA PRO A 42 -11.58 1.03 10.78
C PRO A 42 -12.23 2.34 10.32
N GLN A 43 -12.96 3.02 11.20
CA GLN A 43 -13.49 4.33 10.89
C GLN A 43 -12.39 5.39 10.77
N VAL A 44 -12.51 6.24 9.75
CA VAL A 44 -11.59 7.33 9.48
C VAL A 44 -12.36 8.64 9.53
N LYS A 45 -11.90 9.58 10.37
CA LYS A 45 -12.56 10.89 10.56
C LYS A 45 -12.81 11.62 9.24
N ARG A 46 -11.82 11.59 8.33
CA ARG A 46 -11.89 12.22 7.00
C ARG A 46 -13.00 11.65 6.12
N CYS A 47 -13.35 10.38 6.31
CA CYS A 47 -14.38 9.68 5.55
C CYS A 47 -15.81 9.88 6.08
N LYS A 48 -15.99 10.55 7.22
CA LYS A 48 -17.31 10.93 7.76
C LYS A 48 -18.33 9.78 7.82
N GLY A 49 -17.88 8.58 8.18
CA GLY A 49 -18.74 7.39 8.27
C GLY A 49 -19.01 6.67 6.95
N ASN A 50 -18.51 7.14 5.81
CA ASN A 50 -18.60 6.41 4.54
C ASN A 50 -17.74 5.13 4.60
N THR A 51 -18.41 3.98 4.61
CA THR A 51 -17.76 2.66 4.69
C THR A 51 -16.79 2.40 3.55
N GLN A 52 -17.11 2.80 2.32
CA GLN A 52 -16.25 2.58 1.16
C GLN A 52 -14.98 3.45 1.24
N CYS A 53 -15.10 4.69 1.69
CA CYS A 53 -13.94 5.56 1.94
C CYS A 53 -13.06 5.01 3.07
N ASN A 54 -13.66 4.54 4.17
CA ASN A 54 -12.92 3.92 5.28
C ASN A 54 -12.11 2.71 4.78
N ALA A 55 -12.74 1.85 3.97
CA ALA A 55 -12.10 0.68 3.38
C ALA A 55 -11.00 1.08 2.38
N PHE A 56 -11.26 2.03 1.48
CA PHE A 56 -10.26 2.55 0.56
C PHE A 56 -9.04 3.08 1.30
N TYR A 57 -9.24 3.91 2.32
CA TYR A 57 -8.15 4.46 3.13
C TYR A 57 -7.39 3.37 3.90
N ALA A 58 -8.10 2.36 4.41
CA ALA A 58 -7.46 1.23 5.06
C ALA A 58 -6.56 0.45 4.09
N LEU A 59 -7.07 0.13 2.90
CA LEU A 59 -6.33 -0.52 1.82
C LEU A 59 -5.13 0.30 1.39
N ALA A 60 -5.28 1.62 1.24
CA ALA A 60 -4.18 2.51 0.85
C ALA A 60 -2.97 2.40 1.78
N LYS A 61 -3.16 2.16 3.08
CA LYS A 61 -2.04 1.98 4.02
C LYS A 61 -1.24 0.70 3.77
N ASP A 62 -1.86 -0.31 3.17
CA ASP A 62 -1.25 -1.63 2.95
C ASP A 62 -0.58 -1.75 1.56
N TRP A 63 -0.41 -0.64 0.82
CA TRP A 63 0.19 -0.63 -0.53
C TRP A 63 1.58 -1.27 -0.63
N GLN A 64 2.34 -1.24 0.47
CA GLN A 64 3.67 -1.86 0.52
C GLN A 64 3.60 -3.39 0.37
N SER A 65 2.45 -3.98 0.67
CA SER A 65 2.14 -5.41 0.55
C SER A 65 1.83 -5.84 -0.89
N ILE A 66 1.90 -4.93 -1.86
CA ILE A 66 1.95 -5.30 -3.28
C ILE A 66 3.34 -5.85 -3.60
N PRO A 67 3.49 -7.00 -4.29
CA PRO A 67 4.79 -7.52 -4.69
C PRO A 67 5.55 -6.53 -5.59
N ASN A 68 6.86 -6.36 -5.38
CA ASN A 68 7.68 -5.44 -6.20
C ASN A 68 7.74 -5.82 -7.69
N ASN A 69 7.50 -7.10 -8.00
CA ASN A 69 7.46 -7.64 -9.36
C ASN A 69 6.04 -7.68 -9.96
N PHE A 70 5.01 -7.22 -9.24
CA PHE A 70 3.66 -7.15 -9.78
C PHE A 70 3.63 -6.14 -10.93
N LYS A 71 3.07 -6.58 -12.06
CA LYS A 71 2.92 -5.77 -13.27
C LYS A 71 1.54 -5.97 -13.86
N MET A 72 0.97 -4.88 -14.38
CA MET A 72 -0.21 -4.89 -15.24
C MET A 72 0.23 -4.35 -16.59
N ASP A 73 0.02 -5.12 -17.65
CA ASP A 73 0.44 -4.78 -19.02
C ASP A 73 1.92 -4.35 -19.11
N GLY A 74 2.79 -5.01 -18.35
CA GLY A 74 4.22 -4.71 -18.27
C GLY A 74 4.60 -3.54 -17.36
N ILE A 75 3.62 -2.79 -16.84
CA ILE A 75 3.81 -1.60 -16.00
C ILE A 75 3.81 -1.98 -14.51
N ASN A 76 4.76 -1.46 -13.75
CA ASN A 76 4.83 -1.65 -12.30
C ASN A 76 3.94 -0.64 -11.56
N VAL A 77 2.72 -1.04 -11.21
CA VAL A 77 1.76 -0.17 -10.51
C VAL A 77 2.24 0.28 -9.12
N LYS A 78 3.12 -0.49 -8.47
CA LYS A 78 3.67 -0.13 -7.15
C LYS A 78 4.59 1.08 -7.24
N ALA A 79 5.24 1.30 -8.39
CA ALA A 79 6.06 2.48 -8.62
C ALA A 79 5.21 3.76 -8.56
N TYR A 80 4.06 3.78 -9.22
CA TYR A 80 3.13 4.91 -9.19
C TYR A 80 2.62 5.21 -7.77
N ALA A 81 2.28 4.17 -6.99
CA ALA A 81 1.89 4.32 -5.59
C ALA A 81 3.01 4.92 -4.72
N LYS A 82 4.27 4.54 -4.98
CA LYS A 82 5.44 5.07 -4.28
C LYS A 82 5.66 6.55 -4.63
N ASP A 83 5.55 6.91 -5.90
CA ASP A 83 5.74 8.27 -6.38
C ASP A 83 4.56 9.17 -5.96
N GLY A 84 3.40 8.58 -5.72
CA GLY A 84 2.16 9.27 -5.38
C GLY A 84 1.41 9.77 -6.60
N ASP A 85 1.60 9.12 -7.76
CA ASP A 85 0.97 9.47 -9.03
C ASP A 85 -0.43 8.85 -9.12
N GLY A 86 -1.40 9.55 -8.50
CA GLY A 86 -2.79 9.13 -8.47
C GLY A 86 -3.47 9.34 -9.81
N TYR A 87 -3.14 10.45 -10.48
CA TYR A 87 -3.63 10.76 -11.82
C TYR A 87 -3.21 9.69 -12.85
N GLY A 88 -1.94 9.29 -12.85
CA GLY A 88 -1.41 8.27 -13.75
C GLY A 88 -2.11 6.92 -13.56
N LEU A 89 -2.38 6.52 -12.31
CA LEU A 89 -3.12 5.28 -12.04
C LEU A 89 -4.59 5.36 -12.45
N TRP A 90 -5.26 6.47 -12.17
CA TRP A 90 -6.67 6.67 -12.53
C TRP A 90 -6.91 6.72 -14.04
N LYS A 91 -6.00 7.35 -14.78
CA LYS A 91 -6.11 7.47 -16.24
C LYS A 91 -5.57 6.24 -16.99
N GLY A 92 -4.54 5.60 -16.44
CA GLY A 92 -3.79 4.55 -17.12
C GLY A 92 -4.37 3.15 -16.96
N PHE A 93 -5.25 2.92 -15.98
CA PHE A 93 -5.78 1.59 -15.68
C PHE A 93 -7.30 1.61 -15.47
N THR A 94 -7.93 0.48 -15.81
CA THR A 94 -9.38 0.29 -15.64
C THR A 94 -9.64 -0.69 -14.51
N LEU A 95 -10.55 -0.32 -13.60
CA LEU A 95 -11.17 -1.24 -12.65
C LEU A 95 -12.44 -1.79 -13.27
N ASN A 96 -12.65 -3.10 -13.15
CA ASN A 96 -13.71 -3.82 -13.85
C ASN A 96 -14.83 -4.26 -12.92
N SER A 97 -14.56 -4.39 -11.62
CA SER A 97 -15.55 -4.79 -10.63
C SER A 97 -16.26 -3.58 -10.03
N ASN A 98 -17.59 -3.66 -9.90
CA ASN A 98 -18.39 -2.66 -9.18
C ASN A 98 -17.85 -2.37 -7.78
N ARG A 99 -17.25 -3.38 -7.13
CA ARG A 99 -16.63 -3.24 -5.81
C ARG A 99 -15.40 -2.35 -5.85
N ALA A 100 -14.46 -2.62 -6.74
CA ALA A 100 -13.25 -1.80 -6.87
C ALA A 100 -13.61 -0.37 -7.31
N ILE A 101 -14.54 -0.22 -8.26
CA ILE A 101 -15.04 1.07 -8.71
C ILE A 101 -15.66 1.86 -7.55
N ALA A 102 -16.51 1.23 -6.72
CA ALA A 102 -17.13 1.91 -5.57
C ALA A 102 -16.10 2.37 -4.52
N LEU A 103 -15.07 1.54 -4.26
CA LEU A 103 -13.97 1.90 -3.37
C LEU A 103 -13.15 3.06 -3.95
N ALA A 104 -12.79 2.99 -5.23
CA ALA A 104 -12.04 4.02 -5.93
C ALA A 104 -12.79 5.36 -5.94
N ASN A 105 -14.08 5.36 -6.28
CA ASN A 105 -14.91 6.57 -6.30
C ASN A 105 -15.03 7.21 -4.90
N ALA A 106 -15.16 6.39 -3.85
CA ALA A 106 -15.20 6.90 -2.48
C ALA A 106 -13.84 7.47 -2.03
N GLY A 107 -12.74 6.86 -2.50
CA GLY A 107 -11.39 7.38 -2.33
C GLY A 107 -11.18 8.69 -3.08
N ASP A 108 -11.61 8.77 -4.33
CA ASP A 108 -11.51 9.96 -5.17
C ASP A 108 -12.19 11.15 -4.51
N ALA A 109 -13.45 11.00 -4.11
CA ALA A 109 -14.24 12.07 -3.49
C ALA A 109 -13.57 12.73 -2.25
N VAL A 110 -12.66 12.04 -1.57
CA VAL A 110 -11.98 12.53 -0.35
C VAL A 110 -10.51 12.88 -0.58
N PHE A 111 -9.80 12.09 -1.38
CA PHE A 111 -8.34 12.13 -1.48
C PHE A 111 -7.80 12.52 -2.87
N PHE A 112 -8.59 12.49 -3.94
CA PHE A 112 -8.09 12.87 -5.27
C PHE A 112 -8.85 14.04 -5.87
N LYS A 113 -10.17 14.08 -5.68
CA LYS A 113 -11.08 15.14 -6.09
C LYS A 113 -10.91 15.49 -7.57
N GLY A 114 -10.81 14.48 -8.42
CA GLY A 114 -10.59 14.66 -9.85
C GLY A 114 -9.25 15.30 -10.24
N GLY A 115 -8.25 15.28 -9.35
CA GLY A 115 -6.93 15.88 -9.57
C GLY A 115 -6.68 17.20 -8.83
N ASP A 116 -7.68 17.75 -8.15
CA ASP A 116 -7.58 19.04 -7.45
C ASP A 116 -7.16 18.90 -5.97
N SER A 117 -6.63 17.74 -5.58
CA SER A 117 -6.21 17.46 -4.21
C SER A 117 -4.78 17.90 -3.91
N SER A 118 -4.41 17.92 -2.61
CA SER A 118 -3.02 18.14 -2.23
C SER A 118 -2.14 16.94 -2.64
N LYS A 119 -0.84 17.14 -2.84
CA LYS A 119 0.11 16.04 -3.13
C LYS A 119 0.06 14.90 -2.10
N ALA A 120 -0.21 15.23 -0.83
CA ALA A 120 -0.33 14.24 0.23
C ALA A 120 -1.60 13.39 0.08
N ASP A 121 -2.70 14.02 -0.34
CA ASP A 121 -3.96 13.34 -0.58
C ASP A 121 -3.91 12.51 -1.86
N GLU A 122 -3.35 13.05 -2.94
CA GLU A 122 -3.15 12.30 -4.18
C GLU A 122 -2.30 11.05 -3.93
N ARG A 123 -1.26 11.15 -3.10
CA ARG A 123 -0.46 9.97 -2.72
C ARG A 123 -1.30 8.90 -2.03
N ILE A 124 -2.21 9.27 -1.12
CA ILE A 124 -3.12 8.30 -0.48
C ILE A 124 -3.99 7.64 -1.54
N TYR A 125 -4.48 8.42 -2.49
CA TYR A 125 -5.28 7.89 -3.59
C TYR A 125 -4.48 6.94 -4.49
N ALA A 126 -3.26 7.31 -4.88
CA ALA A 126 -2.36 6.47 -5.67
C ALA A 126 -2.10 5.11 -4.98
N GLN A 127 -1.84 5.14 -3.68
CA GLN A 127 -1.61 3.94 -2.88
C GLN A 127 -2.85 3.04 -2.83
N GLY A 128 -4.03 3.62 -2.61
CA GLY A 128 -5.29 2.88 -2.63
C GLY A 128 -5.59 2.26 -4.00
N MET A 129 -5.42 3.04 -5.07
CA MET A 129 -5.62 2.58 -6.45
C MET A 129 -4.71 1.40 -6.79
N ALA A 130 -3.43 1.44 -6.43
CA ALA A 130 -2.52 0.33 -6.69
C ALA A 130 -2.94 -0.96 -5.96
N VAL A 131 -3.46 -0.85 -4.73
CA VAL A 131 -3.99 -2.02 -3.99
C VAL A 131 -5.24 -2.58 -4.65
N LEU A 132 -6.18 -1.72 -5.07
CA LEU A 132 -7.39 -2.17 -5.77
C LEU A 132 -7.05 -2.91 -7.07
N LEU A 133 -6.14 -2.36 -7.87
CA LEU A 133 -5.64 -2.97 -9.10
C LEU A 133 -5.00 -4.34 -8.85
N TYR A 134 -4.18 -4.43 -7.80
CA TYR A 134 -3.56 -5.70 -7.39
C TYR A 134 -4.59 -6.75 -6.97
N LEU A 135 -5.54 -6.39 -6.11
CA LEU A 135 -6.56 -7.33 -5.59
C LEU A 135 -7.55 -7.77 -6.66
N GLU A 136 -7.96 -6.87 -7.56
CA GLU A 136 -8.85 -7.21 -8.68
C GLU A 136 -8.15 -8.18 -9.64
N ASN A 137 -6.91 -7.91 -10.04
CA ASN A 137 -6.13 -8.81 -10.89
C ASN A 137 -5.91 -10.19 -10.23
N LYS A 138 -5.78 -10.25 -8.90
CA LYS A 138 -5.68 -11.52 -8.16
C LYS A 138 -7.01 -12.27 -8.12
N SER A 139 -8.15 -11.57 -8.10
CA SER A 139 -9.48 -12.18 -8.02
C SER A 139 -10.02 -12.64 -9.38
N ALA A 140 -9.43 -12.16 -10.49
CA ALA A 140 -9.77 -12.54 -11.85
C ALA A 140 -9.01 -13.79 -12.36
N ARG A 141 -8.15 -14.39 -11.52
CA ARG A 141 -7.38 -15.61 -11.79
C ARG A 141 -7.78 -16.70 -10.83
#